data_AF-A0A2N6CLV0-F1
#
_entry.id   AF-A0A2N6CLV0-F1
#
_cell.length_a   1.000
_cell.length_b   1.000
_cell.length_c   1.000
_cell.angle_alpha   90.00
_cell.angle_beta   90.00
_cell.angle_gamma   90.00
#
_symmetry.space_group_name_H-M   'P 1'
#
loop_
_entity.id
_entity.type
_entity.pdbx_description
1 polymer ?
#
loop_
_entity_poly.entity_id
_entity_poly.type
_entity_poly.pdbx_seq_one_letter_code
_entity_poly.pdbx_strand_id
1 'polypeptide(L)'
;ELQELVFLAHYDRDTERGNPRGGWAYVLTVRDLGRNMPAPVPASAGTRFVTWQQNWEGLGTESGDIDRVTDAIDELRGRASAALMELD
;
A
#
# COMPACT_ATOMS: atom_id res chain seq x y z
N GLU A 1 -7.16 3.37 5.28
CA GLU A 1 -7.85 2.28 4.57
C GLU A 1 -6.94 1.09 4.27
N LEU A 2 -6.04 1.13 3.27
CA LEU A 2 -5.19 -0.04 2.97
C LEU A 2 -4.36 -0.55 4.17
N GLN A 3 -3.76 0.36 4.95
CA GLN A 3 -2.99 0.01 6.15
C GLN A 3 -3.88 -0.56 7.27
N GLU A 4 -5.12 -0.09 7.39
CA GLU A 4 -6.09 -0.65 8.34
C GLU A 4 -6.43 -2.08 7.96
N LEU A 5 -6.69 -2.35 6.67
CA LEU A 5 -6.93 -3.70 6.17
C LEU A 5 -5.76 -4.64 6.50
N VAL A 6 -4.52 -4.19 6.28
CA VAL A 6 -3.31 -4.96 6.61
C VAL A 6 -3.24 -5.27 8.10
N PHE A 7 -3.59 -4.32 8.97
CA PHE A 7 -3.59 -4.52 10.42
C PHE A 7 -4.70 -5.47 10.87
N LEU A 8 -5.91 -5.33 10.32
CA LEU A 8 -7.02 -6.23 10.58
C LEU A 8 -6.69 -7.67 10.16
N ALA A 9 -6.00 -7.85 9.03
CA ALA A 9 -5.55 -9.16 8.56
C ALA A 9 -4.53 -9.80 9.50
N HIS A 10 -3.55 -9.02 9.97
CA HIS A 10 -2.38 -9.55 10.66
C HIS A 10 -2.55 -9.65 12.19
N TYR A 11 -2.99 -8.57 12.83
CA TYR A 11 -3.07 -8.48 14.29
C TYR A 11 -4.41 -9.00 14.80
N ASP A 12 -5.50 -8.63 14.15
CA ASP A 12 -6.86 -8.96 14.63
C ASP A 12 -7.37 -10.29 14.04
N ARG A 13 -6.68 -10.81 13.01
CA ARG A 13 -7.07 -12.01 12.26
C ARG A 13 -8.53 -11.94 11.76
N ASP A 14 -8.99 -10.74 11.45
CA ASP A 14 -10.34 -10.49 10.94
C ASP A 14 -10.39 -10.88 9.46
N THR A 15 -11.00 -12.03 9.18
CA THR A 15 -11.04 -12.61 7.82
C THR A 15 -12.05 -11.92 6.89
N GLU A 16 -12.97 -11.11 7.43
CA GLU A 16 -13.91 -10.32 6.65
C GLU A 16 -13.32 -8.96 6.32
N ARG A 17 -13.01 -8.15 7.34
CA ARG A 17 -12.55 -6.77 7.17
C ARG A 17 -11.06 -6.69 6.82
N GLY A 18 -10.27 -7.68 7.22
CA GLY A 18 -8.86 -7.82 6.86
C GLY A 18 -8.64 -8.66 5.60
N ASN A 19 -9.67 -9.00 4.82
CA ASN A 19 -9.51 -9.84 3.63
C ASN A 19 -8.54 -9.19 2.62
N PRO A 20 -7.36 -9.78 2.36
CA PRO A 20 -6.37 -9.21 1.45
C PRO A 20 -6.90 -8.94 0.05
N ARG A 21 -7.91 -9.68 -0.43
CA ARG A 21 -8.50 -9.40 -1.75
C ARG A 21 -9.08 -7.99 -1.87
N GLY A 22 -9.56 -7.41 -0.77
CA GLY A 22 -10.01 -6.00 -0.73
C GLY A 22 -8.88 -4.99 -0.94
N GLY A 23 -7.64 -5.36 -0.61
CA GLY A 23 -6.46 -4.50 -0.76
C GLY A 23 -6.16 -4.11 -2.21
N TRP A 24 -6.52 -4.96 -3.17
CA TRP A 24 -6.32 -4.71 -4.60
C TRP A 24 -7.03 -3.45 -5.09
N ALA A 25 -8.22 -3.16 -4.59
CA ALA A 25 -8.95 -1.94 -4.96
C ALA A 25 -8.13 -0.69 -4.60
N TYR A 26 -7.65 -0.59 -3.36
CA TYR A 26 -6.83 0.54 -2.91
C TYR A 26 -5.48 0.62 -3.63
N VAL A 27 -4.86 -0.53 -3.92
CA VAL A 27 -3.57 -0.59 -4.60
C VAL A 27 -3.68 -0.09 -6.03
N LEU A 28 -4.72 -0.52 -6.76
CA LEU A 28 -4.99 -0.07 -8.13
C LEU A 28 -5.38 1.41 -8.18
N THR A 29 -6.31 1.86 -7.33
CA THR A 29 -6.75 3.26 -7.30
C THR A 29 -5.58 4.22 -7.15
N VAL A 30 -4.70 3.97 -6.17
CA VAL A 30 -3.55 4.86 -5.95
C VAL A 30 -2.50 4.71 -7.05
N ARG A 31 -2.32 3.53 -7.65
CA ARG A 31 -1.43 3.39 -8.82
C ARG A 31 -1.92 4.26 -9.96
N ASP A 32 -3.22 4.24 -10.24
CA ASP A 32 -3.81 5.00 -11.33
C ASP A 32 -3.77 6.51 -11.05
N LEU A 33 -4.08 6.94 -9.82
CA LEU A 33 -3.97 8.35 -9.42
C LEU A 33 -2.52 8.83 -9.39
N GLY A 34 -1.61 8.02 -8.83
CA GLY A 34 -0.19 8.34 -8.69
C GLY A 34 0.52 8.56 -10.01
N ARG A 35 0.03 8.01 -11.13
CA ARG A 35 0.54 8.31 -12.48
C ARG A 35 0.39 9.77 -12.89
N ASN A 36 -0.57 10.49 -12.30
CA ASN A 36 -0.83 11.89 -12.61
C ASN A 36 -0.05 12.86 -11.69
N MET A 37 0.72 12.33 -10.74
CA MET A 37 1.53 13.14 -9.83
C MET A 37 2.94 13.38 -10.37
N PRO A 38 3.61 14.46 -9.93
CA PRO A 38 5.03 14.69 -10.24
C PRO A 38 5.92 13.53 -9.79
N ALA A 39 7.06 13.39 -10.45
CA ALA A 39 8.12 12.51 -9.94
C ALA A 39 8.53 12.93 -8.52
N PRO A 40 8.84 11.99 -7.60
CA PRO A 40 9.02 10.55 -7.82
C PRO A 40 7.77 9.68 -7.53
N VAL A 41 6.58 10.28 -7.39
CA VAL A 41 5.37 9.58 -6.92
C VAL A 41 4.93 8.43 -7.84
N PRO A 42 4.91 8.56 -9.19
CA PRO A 42 4.53 7.46 -10.07
C PRO A 42 5.36 6.18 -9.87
N ALA A 43 6.67 6.33 -9.66
CA ALA A 43 7.57 5.21 -9.44
C ALA A 43 7.27 4.49 -8.11
N SER A 44 7.05 5.26 -7.04
CA SER A 44 6.70 4.71 -5.72
C SER A 44 5.34 3.99 -5.73
N ALA A 45 4.35 4.54 -6.45
CA ALA A 45 3.06 3.89 -6.61
C ALA A 45 3.17 2.57 -7.38
N GLY A 46 4.09 2.50 -8.35
CA GLY A 46 4.48 1.27 -9.04
C GLY A 46 5.14 0.24 -8.12
N THR A 47 6.11 0.66 -7.31
CA THR A 47 6.75 -0.21 -6.30
C THR A 47 5.72 -0.80 -5.36
N ARG A 48 4.81 0.02 -4.81
CA ARG A 48 3.75 -0.44 -3.91
C ARG A 48 2.82 -1.47 -4.55
N PHE A 49 2.51 -1.30 -5.84
CA PHE A 49 1.73 -2.30 -6.59
C PHE A 49 2.45 -3.65 -6.65
N VAL A 50 3.75 -3.66 -6.95
CA VAL A 50 4.56 -4.88 -7.02
C VAL A 50 4.69 -5.52 -5.64
N THR A 51 4.98 -4.72 -4.60
CA THR A 51 5.06 -5.22 -3.22
C THR A 51 3.74 -5.86 -2.80
N TRP A 52 2.61 -5.22 -3.08
CA TRP A 52 1.32 -5.84 -2.80
C TRP A 52 1.14 -7.16 -3.56
N GLN A 53 1.42 -7.17 -4.87
CA GLN A 53 1.31 -8.37 -5.71
C GLN A 53 2.09 -9.57 -5.16
N GLN A 54 3.26 -9.32 -4.58
CA GLN A 54 4.16 -10.36 -4.09
C GLN A 54 3.82 -10.88 -2.69
N ASN A 55 3.10 -10.10 -1.87
CA ASN A 55 2.98 -10.36 -0.42
C ASN A 55 1.53 -10.53 0.06
N TRP A 56 0.52 -10.21 -0.77
CA TRP A 56 -0.87 -10.18 -0.31
C TRP A 56 -1.40 -11.54 0.17
N GLU A 57 -0.89 -12.67 -0.34
CA GLU A 57 -1.32 -14.01 0.05
C GLU A 57 -0.85 -14.41 1.45
N GLY A 58 0.31 -13.90 1.90
CA GLY A 58 0.86 -14.19 3.23
C GLY A 58 0.44 -13.20 4.30
N LEU A 59 -0.40 -12.21 3.97
CA LEU A 59 -0.98 -11.29 4.94
C LEU A 59 -1.85 -12.06 5.96
N GLY A 60 -1.38 -12.08 7.20
CA GLY A 60 -2.02 -12.83 8.30
C GLY A 60 -1.31 -14.12 8.69
N THR A 61 -0.32 -14.56 7.92
CA THR A 61 0.47 -15.78 8.21
C THR A 61 1.96 -15.51 8.38
N GLU A 62 2.52 -14.58 7.62
CA GLU A 62 3.95 -14.24 7.65
C GLU A 62 4.19 -12.80 8.12
N SER A 63 5.03 -12.61 9.13
CA SER A 63 5.37 -11.27 9.64
C SER A 63 6.21 -10.45 8.66
N GLY A 64 7.01 -11.07 7.80
CA GLY A 64 7.80 -10.34 6.80
C GLY A 64 6.94 -9.66 5.72
N ASP A 65 5.74 -10.17 5.46
CA ASP A 65 4.86 -9.66 4.41
C ASP A 65 4.13 -8.38 4.86
N ILE A 66 3.78 -8.28 6.14
CA ILE A 66 3.20 -7.05 6.70
C ILE A 66 4.21 -5.91 6.72
N ASP A 67 5.46 -6.18 7.12
CA ASP A 67 6.50 -5.15 7.18
C ASP A 67 6.74 -4.55 5.79
N ARG A 68 6.95 -5.40 4.77
CA ARG A 68 7.17 -4.95 3.39
C ARG A 68 5.99 -4.12 2.85
N VAL A 69 4.76 -4.57 3.09
CA VAL A 69 3.56 -3.84 2.63
C VAL A 69 3.40 -2.51 3.36
N THR A 70 3.64 -2.48 4.67
CA THR A 70 3.55 -1.26 5.48
C THR A 70 4.60 -0.24 5.06
N ASP A 71 5.85 -0.66 4.89
CA ASP A 71 6.94 0.20 4.40
C ASP A 71 6.60 0.81 3.04
N ALA A 72 6.06 0.01 2.11
CA ALA A 72 5.68 0.51 0.79
C ALA A 72 4.49 1.48 0.83
N ILE A 73 3.59 1.35 1.81
CA ILE A 73 2.50 2.32 2.04
C ILE A 73 3.07 3.64 2.57
N ASP A 74 3.95 3.58 3.54
CA ASP A 74 4.54 4.76 4.19
C ASP A 74 5.48 5.52 3.24
N GLU A 75 6.30 4.82 2.45
CA GLU A 75 7.17 5.41 1.43
C GLU A 75 6.38 6.24 0.41
N LEU A 76 5.27 5.67 -0.09
CA LEU A 76 4.43 6.37 -1.05
C LEU A 76 3.76 7.60 -0.43
N ARG A 77 3.29 7.50 0.82
CA ARG A 77 2.69 8.63 1.53
C ARG A 77 3.70 9.77 1.67
N GLY A 78 4.92 9.45 2.11
CA GLY A 78 6.00 10.44 2.25
C GLY A 78 6.33 11.14 0.93
N ARG A 79 6.45 10.38 -0.16
CA ARG A 79 6.74 10.95 -1.49
C ARG A 79 5.59 11.80 -2.03
N ALA A 80 4.35 11.37 -1.84
CA ALA A 80 3.19 12.14 -2.26
C ALA A 80 3.10 13.47 -1.50
N SER A 81 3.30 13.46 -0.18
CA SER A 81 3.32 14.68 0.63
C SER A 81 4.45 15.63 0.24
N ALA A 82 5.67 15.12 0.03
CA ALA A 82 6.80 15.95 -0.40
C ALA A 82 6.55 16.60 -1.76
N ALA A 83 6.06 15.84 -2.74
CA ALA A 83 5.76 16.35 -4.07
C ALA A 83 4.65 17.43 -4.06
N LEU A 84 3.68 17.33 -3.15
CA LEU A 84 2.65 18.37 -3.00
C LEU A 84 3.20 19.65 -2.37
N MET A 85 4.08 19.54 -1.37
CA MET A 85 4.72 20.70 -0.73
C MET A 85 5.65 21.47 -1.68
N GLU A 86 6.19 20.83 -2.71
CA GLU A 86 7.01 21.49 -3.74
C GLU A 86 6.18 22.28 -4.77
N LEU A 87 4.86 22.07 -4.82
CA LEU A 87 3.95 22.75 -5.74
C LEU A 87 3.31 24.01 -5.13
N ASP A 88 3.39 24.18 -3.81
CA ASP A 88 2.92 25.36 -3.05
C ASP A 88 3.99 26.47 -3.02
#